data_AF-A0A2A5QTL2-F1
#
_entry.id   AF-A0A2A5QTL2-F1
#
_cell.length_a   1.000
_cell.length_b   1.000
_cell.length_c   1.000
_cell.angle_alpha   90.00
_cell.angle_beta   90.00
_cell.angle_gamma   90.00
#
_symmetry.space_group_name_H-M   'P 1'
#
loop_
_entity.id
_entity.type
_entity.pdbx_description
1 polymer ?
#
loop_
_entity_poly.entity_id
_entity_poly.type
_entity_poly.pdbx_seq_one_letter_code
_entity_poly.pdbx_strand_id
1 'polypeptide(L)' 'MGGRENRTDTATRSTIRKAFSAIFRRSDEPTIIEECRRCGTTLESTISPCPSCGCRDIVEYRIE' A
#
# COMPACT_ATOMS: atom_id res chain seq x y z
N MET A 1 23.38 -13.33 -47.62
CA MET A 1 23.20 -12.19 -46.69
C MET A 1 21.69 -12.00 -46.56
N GLY A 2 21.00 -12.31 -45.47
CA GLY A 2 21.25 -12.04 -44.05
C GLY A 2 20.13 -11.10 -43.59
N GLY A 3 19.09 -11.61 -42.93
CA GLY A 3 17.89 -10.82 -42.57
C GLY A 3 16.95 -11.59 -41.65
N ARG A 4 17.40 -11.86 -40.43
CA ARG A 4 16.62 -12.46 -39.34
C ARG A 4 16.76 -11.59 -38.10
N GLU A 5 16.03 -10.50 -38.04
CA GLU A 5 15.98 -9.67 -36.85
C GLU A 5 14.52 -9.30 -36.59
N ASN A 6 14.15 -9.30 -35.30
CA ASN A 6 13.03 -8.54 -34.75
C ASN A 6 11.66 -9.21 -34.52
N ARG A 7 11.58 -10.51 -34.19
CA ARG A 7 10.35 -11.10 -33.59
C ARG A 7 10.42 -11.35 -32.09
N THR A 8 11.62 -11.38 -31.52
CA THR A 8 11.87 -11.69 -30.10
C THR A 8 11.82 -10.46 -29.18
N ASP A 9 12.03 -9.26 -29.72
CA ASP A 9 12.11 -7.99 -28.96
C ASP A 9 10.74 -7.53 -28.40
N THR A 10 9.68 -7.71 -29.20
CA THR A 10 8.34 -7.23 -28.85
C THR A 10 7.68 -8.07 -27.74
N ALA A 11 7.94 -9.38 -27.70
CA ALA A 11 7.41 -10.26 -26.68
C ALA A 11 7.95 -9.91 -25.28
N THR A 12 9.27 -9.74 -25.17
CA THR A 12 9.95 -9.40 -23.91
C THR A 12 9.50 -8.04 -23.36
N ARG A 13 9.36 -7.04 -24.24
CA ARG A 13 8.87 -5.70 -23.87
C ARG A 13 7.41 -5.70 -23.39
N SER A 14 6.60 -6.63 -23.89
CA SER A 14 5.19 -6.80 -23.49
C SER A 14 5.06 -7.44 -22.10
N THR A 15 5.90 -8.42 -21.78
CA THR A 15 5.90 -9.09 -20.46
C THR A 15 6.31 -8.14 -19.36
N ILE A 16 7.33 -7.31 -19.61
CA ILE A 16 7.80 -6.28 -18.67
C ILE A 16 6.68 -5.28 -18.37
N ARG A 17 5.98 -4.79 -19.40
CA ARG A 17 4.83 -3.87 -19.22
C ARG A 17 3.71 -4.47 -18.36
N LYS A 18 3.40 -5.75 -18.56
CA LYS A 18 2.40 -6.46 -17.73
C LYS A 18 2.85 -6.59 -16.27
N ALA A 19 4.11 -6.96 -16.04
CA ALA A 19 4.65 -7.07 -14.68
C ALA A 19 4.58 -5.73 -13.92
N PHE A 20 4.90 -4.61 -14.59
CA PHE A 20 4.76 -3.28 -13.98
C PHE A 20 3.30 -2.92 -13.66
N SER A 21 2.34 -3.22 -14.54
CA SER A 21 0.92 -2.93 -14.27
C SER A 21 0.38 -3.62 -13.02
N ALA A 22 0.89 -4.81 -12.69
CA ALA A 22 0.50 -5.53 -11.48
C ALA A 22 1.05 -4.89 -10.19
N ILE A 23 2.22 -4.25 -10.25
CA ILE A 23 2.85 -3.56 -9.11
C ILE A 23 2.21 -2.18 -8.89
N PHE A 24 1.79 -1.51 -9.97
CA PHE A 24 1.11 -0.22 -9.90
C PHE A 24 -0.32 -0.29 -9.36
N ARG A 25 -0.85 -1.49 -9.10
CA ARG A 25 -2.13 -1.65 -8.40
C ARG A 25 -1.92 -1.35 -6.92
N ARG A 26 -1.76 -0.06 -6.58
CA ARG A 26 -2.04 0.44 -5.24
C ARG A 26 -3.46 0.02 -4.92
N SER A 27 -3.66 -0.67 -3.81
CA SER A 27 -4.99 -0.80 -3.24
C SER A 27 -5.48 0.63 -3.00
N ASP A 28 -6.53 1.07 -3.71
CA ASP A 28 -7.25 2.33 -3.44
C ASP A 28 -7.95 2.34 -2.06
N GLU A 29 -7.59 1.41 -1.18
CA GLU A 29 -8.10 1.39 0.18
C GLU A 29 -7.35 2.45 0.98
N PRO A 30 -8.07 3.41 1.58
CA PRO A 30 -7.45 4.44 2.39
C PRO A 30 -6.68 3.77 3.52
N THR A 31 -5.40 4.13 3.69
CA THR A 31 -4.66 3.67 4.85
C THR A 31 -5.15 4.45 6.06
N ILE A 32 -5.80 3.76 6.98
CA ILE A 32 -6.33 4.33 8.23
C ILE A 32 -5.36 4.03 9.37
N ILE A 33 -4.92 5.08 10.08
CA ILE A 33 -4.08 4.98 11.28
C ILE A 33 -4.89 5.46 12.48
N GLU A 34 -5.03 4.62 13.50
CA GLU A 34 -5.62 4.99 14.79
C GLU A 34 -4.53 5.25 15.83
N GLU A 35 -4.64 6.33 16.60
CA GLU A 35 -3.67 6.70 17.63
C GLU A 35 -4.36 7.20 18.90
N CYS A 36 -3.84 6.83 20.07
CA CYS A 36 -4.29 7.41 21.32
C CYS A 36 -3.85 8.87 21.44
N ARG A 37 -4.83 9.78 21.56
CA ARG A 37 -4.59 11.23 21.65
C ARG A 37 -3.81 11.67 22.90
N ARG A 38 -3.75 10.80 23.92
CA ARG A 38 -3.11 11.10 25.21
C ARG A 38 -1.64 10.71 25.25
N CYS A 39 -1.28 9.55 24.71
CA CYS A 39 0.07 8.99 24.82
C CYS A 39 0.76 8.71 23.48
N GLY A 40 0.05 8.86 22.36
CA GLY A 40 0.61 8.62 21.02
C GLY A 40 0.73 7.14 20.64
N THR A 41 0.16 6.21 21.42
CA THR A 41 0.19 4.79 21.08
C THR A 41 -0.64 4.55 19.83
N THR A 42 -0.01 4.05 18.76
CA THR A 42 -0.71 3.54 17.58
C THR A 42 -1.51 2.30 17.94
N LEU A 43 -2.76 2.24 17.53
CA LEU A 43 -3.68 1.15 17.82
C LEU A 43 -3.97 0.36 16.54
N GLU A 44 -3.95 -0.95 16.63
CA GLU A 44 -4.48 -1.81 15.59
C GLU A 44 -5.99 -1.91 15.77
N SER A 45 -6.73 -1.02 15.11
CA SER A 45 -8.19 -1.00 14.89
C SER A 45 -9.10 -1.46 16.04
N THR A 46 -9.91 -0.55 16.58
CA THR A 46 -11.02 -0.77 17.55
C THR A 46 -10.66 -1.04 19.01
N ILE A 47 -9.38 -0.97 19.38
CA ILE A 47 -8.95 -1.17 20.76
C ILE A 47 -9.27 0.09 21.59
N SER A 48 -10.42 0.08 22.27
CA SER A 48 -10.75 1.04 23.32
C SER A 48 -11.09 0.31 24.62
N PRO A 49 -10.56 0.74 25.79
CA PRO A 49 -9.63 1.86 26.00
C PRO A 49 -8.19 1.55 25.55
N CYS A 50 -7.37 2.59 25.38
CA CYS A 50 -5.95 2.47 25.04
C CYS A 50 -5.22 1.59 26.07
N PRO A 51 -4.53 0.52 25.65
CA PRO A 51 -3.88 -0.41 26.57
C PRO A 51 -2.67 0.20 27.29
N SER A 52 -2.09 1.28 26.76
CA SER A 52 -0.92 1.92 27.35
C SER A 52 -1.26 2.93 28.46
N CYS A 53 -2.37 3.66 28.35
CA CYS A 53 -2.71 4.74 29.29
C CYS A 53 -4.14 4.71 29.83
N GLY A 54 -4.98 3.78 29.36
CA GLY A 54 -6.38 3.64 29.78
C GLY A 54 -7.34 4.71 29.27
N CYS A 55 -6.89 5.68 28.46
CA CYS A 55 -7.73 6.72 27.88
C CYS A 55 -8.61 6.15 26.74
N ARG A 56 -9.74 6.81 26.45
CA ARG A 56 -10.66 6.44 25.36
C ARG A 56 -10.60 7.39 24.17
N ASP A 57 -9.81 8.46 24.27
CA ASP A 57 -9.67 9.45 23.21
C ASP A 57 -8.70 8.93 22.14
N ILE A 58 -9.28 8.47 21.02
CA ILE A 58 -8.56 7.95 19.85
C ILE A 58 -8.77 8.90 18.68
N VAL A 59 -7.71 9.22 17.95
CA VAL A 59 -7.73 9.99 16.69
C VAL A 59 -7.48 9.06 15.52
N GLU A 60 -8.17 9.32 14.41
CA GLU A 60 -8.04 8.59 13.15
C GLU A 60 -7.40 9.51 12.09
N TYR A 61 -6.35 9.01 11.42
CA TYR A 61 -5.73 9.66 10.26
C TYR A 61 -5.99 8.82 9.01
N ARG A 62 -6.34 9.49 7.91
CA ARG A 62 -6.50 8.86 6.60
C ARG A 62 -5.39 9.34 5.69
N ILE A 63 -4.69 8.41 5.07
CA ILE A 63 -3.68 8.70 4.06
C ILE A 63 -4.32 8.52 2.68
N GLU A 64 -4.33 9.60 1.90
CA GLU A 64 -4.77 9.68 0.49
C GLU A 64 -3.58 9.61 -0.48
#